data_AF-A0A947UPC2-F1
#
_entry.id   AF-A0A947UPC2-F1
#
_cell.length_a   1.000
_cell.length_b   1.000
_cell.length_c   1.000
_cell.angle_alpha   90.00
_cell.angle_beta   90.00
_cell.angle_gamma   90.00
#
_symmetry.space_group_name_H-M   'P 1'
#
loop_
_entity.id
_entity.type
_entity.pdbx_description
1 polymer ?
#
loop_
_entity_poly.entity_id
_entity_poly.type
_entity_poly.pdbx_seq_one_letter_code
_entity_poly.pdbx_strand_id
1 'polypeptide(L)'
;MLNRSTRPPRPVLTGPIFLYALVDMFGLACVGIGASWFAAGKGAILADFPTSTVEAVACTAGGVAVMLWAVTRILRELAKQAPEMKARFDTYIGEQHPDKAGKLPD
;
A
#
# COMPACT_ATOMS: atom_id res chain seq x y z
N MET A 1 7.70 -28.28 9.52
CA MET A 1 8.32 -26.98 9.15
C MET A 1 8.03 -26.74 7.67
N LEU A 2 7.24 -25.72 7.32
CA LEU A 2 6.95 -25.41 5.92
C LEU A 2 8.26 -24.97 5.25
N ASN A 3 8.67 -25.70 4.20
CA ASN A 3 9.88 -25.41 3.45
C ASN A 3 9.74 -24.02 2.80
N ARG A 4 10.33 -22.98 3.40
CA ARG A 4 10.32 -21.59 2.88
C ARG A 4 11.00 -21.46 1.52
N SER A 5 11.71 -22.51 1.09
CA SER A 5 12.54 -22.60 -0.10
C SER A 5 11.80 -22.36 -1.43
N THR A 6 10.49 -22.60 -1.52
CA THR A 6 9.74 -22.50 -2.80
C THR A 6 9.05 -21.16 -3.03
N ARG A 7 9.14 -20.21 -2.09
CA ARG A 7 8.50 -18.89 -2.25
C ARG A 7 9.54 -17.83 -2.59
N PRO A 8 9.25 -16.95 -3.57
CA PRO A 8 10.06 -15.77 -3.81
C PRO A 8 10.18 -14.93 -2.54
N PRO A 9 11.34 -14.31 -2.29
CA PRO A 9 11.52 -13.38 -1.19
C PRO A 9 10.50 -12.24 -1.27
N ARG A 10 10.01 -11.79 -0.11
CA ARG A 10 9.04 -10.68 0.02
C ARG A 10 9.65 -9.53 0.81
N PRO A 11 9.24 -8.27 0.53
CA PRO A 11 9.62 -7.13 1.35
C PRO A 11 9.23 -7.33 2.80
N VAL A 12 10.05 -6.78 3.71
CA VAL A 12 9.82 -6.86 5.15
C VAL A 12 8.87 -5.72 5.55
N LEU A 13 7.86 -6.05 6.35
CA LEU A 13 6.98 -5.05 6.94
C LEU A 13 7.77 -4.28 8.01
N THR A 14 8.23 -3.07 7.68
CA THR A 14 8.87 -2.18 8.64
C THR A 14 7.80 -1.38 9.39
N GLY A 15 8.12 -0.92 10.62
CA GLY A 15 7.25 -0.06 11.40
C GLY A 15 6.73 1.17 10.64
N PRO A 16 7.59 1.89 9.88
CA PRO A 16 7.14 2.98 9.00
C PRO A 16 6.15 2.55 7.92
N ILE A 17 6.38 1.42 7.23
CA ILE A 17 5.44 0.92 6.21
C ILE A 17 4.08 0.61 6.85
N PHE A 18 4.09 -0.02 8.02
CA PHE A 18 2.85 -0.31 8.75
C PHE A 18 2.10 0.98 9.13
N LEU A 19 2.80 1.99 9.63
CA LEU A 19 2.18 3.27 9.98
C LEU A 19 1.59 3.97 8.76
N TYR A 20 2.32 4.03 7.65
CA TYR A 20 1.80 4.63 6.42
C TYR A 20 0.61 3.84 5.85
N ALA A 21 0.59 2.51 6.00
CA ALA A 21 -0.56 1.70 5.61
C ALA A 21 -1.81 1.99 6.47
N LEU A 22 -1.64 2.27 7.76
CA LEU A 22 -2.76 2.75 8.61
C LEU A 22 -3.28 4.11 8.15
N VAL A 23 -2.38 5.02 7.76
CA VAL A 23 -2.77 6.32 7.19
C VAL A 23 -3.49 6.17 5.85
N ASP A 24 -3.08 5.23 5.01
CA ASP A 24 -3.77 4.91 3.76
C ASP A 24 -5.18 4.34 4.01
N MET A 25 -5.34 3.46 5.00
CA MET A 25 -6.66 2.97 5.42
C MET A 25 -7.56 4.09 5.92
N PHE A 26 -7.01 5.06 6.65
CA PHE A 26 -7.75 6.27 7.02
C PHE A 26 -8.17 7.07 5.77
N GLY A 27 -7.27 7.26 4.80
CA GLY A 27 -7.59 7.92 3.53
C GLY A 27 -8.71 7.22 2.76
N LEU A 28 -8.67 5.88 2.66
CA LEU A 28 -9.72 5.07 2.05
C LEU A 28 -11.06 5.18 2.79
N ALA A 29 -11.04 5.23 4.13
CA ALA A 29 -12.25 5.46 4.90
C ALA A 29 -12.85 6.85 4.60
N CYS A 30 -12.03 7.91 4.57
CA CYS A 30 -12.46 9.26 4.21
C CYS A 30 -13.06 9.31 2.80
N VAL A 31 -12.41 8.68 1.82
CA VAL A 31 -12.94 8.59 0.45
C VAL A 31 -14.26 7.82 0.43
N GLY A 32 -14.36 6.69 1.12
CA GLY A 32 -15.59 5.90 1.18
C GLY A 32 -16.76 6.69 1.76
N ILE A 33 -16.53 7.38 2.88
CA ILE A 33 -17.54 8.21 3.55
C ILE A 33 -17.94 9.39 2.66
N GLY A 34 -16.98 10.13 2.12
CA GLY A 34 -17.25 11.27 1.25
C GLY A 34 -17.93 10.89 -0.07
N ALA A 35 -17.47 9.82 -0.73
CA ALA A 35 -18.08 9.30 -1.95
C ALA A 35 -19.50 8.77 -1.72
N SER A 36 -19.76 8.16 -0.56
CA SER A 36 -21.10 7.67 -0.22
C SER A 36 -22.15 8.79 -0.17
N TRP A 37 -21.74 10.01 0.20
CA TRP A 37 -22.62 11.18 0.16
C TRP A 37 -22.99 11.57 -1.27
N PHE A 38 -22.05 11.51 -2.22
CA PHE A 38 -22.35 11.79 -3.64
C PHE A 38 -23.26 10.73 -4.27
N ALA A 39 -23.18 9.48 -3.80
CA ALA A 39 -24.01 8.39 -4.31
C ALA A 39 -25.43 8.36 -3.70
N ALA A 40 -25.57 8.69 -2.41
CA ALA A 40 -26.82 8.53 -1.66
C ALA A 40 -27.49 9.87 -1.24
N GLY A 41 -26.84 11.02 -1.45
CA GLY A 41 -27.36 12.35 -1.16
C GLY A 41 -27.32 12.80 0.30
N LYS A 42 -27.07 11.89 1.26
CA LYS A 42 -26.80 12.14 2.70
C LYS A 42 -25.95 11.02 3.30
N GLY A 43 -25.21 11.31 4.39
CA GLY A 43 -24.26 10.42 5.07
C GLY A 43 -24.75 8.98 5.26
N ALA A 44 -24.44 8.12 4.30
CA ALA A 44 -24.95 6.75 4.24
C ALA A 44 -24.10 5.77 5.07
N ILE A 45 -22.88 6.17 5.45
CA ILE A 45 -21.92 5.34 6.20
C ILE A 45 -21.74 5.82 7.64
N LEU A 46 -21.82 7.13 7.90
CA LEU A 46 -21.82 7.72 9.25
C LEU A 46 -23.06 8.62 9.38
N ALA A 47 -23.87 8.38 10.42
CA ALA A 47 -24.97 9.26 10.76
C ALA A 47 -24.42 10.67 10.99
N ASP A 48 -25.01 11.66 10.32
CA ASP A 48 -24.62 13.07 10.41
C ASP A 48 -23.21 13.44 9.88
N PHE A 49 -22.58 12.62 9.03
CA PHE A 49 -21.36 13.04 8.32
C PHE A 49 -21.19 12.30 6.97
N PRO A 50 -21.04 13.00 5.82
CA PRO A 50 -20.98 14.45 5.60
C PRO A 50 -22.38 15.11 5.66
N THR A 51 -22.48 16.33 6.22
CA THR A 51 -23.75 17.10 6.28
C THR A 51 -23.90 18.12 5.15
N SER A 52 -22.78 18.52 4.54
CA SER A 52 -22.75 19.49 3.45
C SER A 52 -21.88 19.03 2.28
N THR A 53 -22.14 19.59 1.10
CA THR A 53 -21.35 19.35 -0.12
C THR A 53 -19.88 19.70 0.08
N VAL A 54 -19.58 20.77 0.82
CA VAL A 54 -18.21 21.21 1.10
C VAL A 54 -17.47 20.19 1.96
N GLU A 55 -18.12 19.63 2.97
CA GLU A 55 -17.56 18.55 3.80
C GLU A 55 -17.34 17.27 3.00
N ALA A 56 -18.27 16.90 2.11
CA ALA A 56 -18.14 15.73 1.26
C ALA A 56 -16.95 15.86 0.29
N VAL A 57 -16.79 17.03 -0.35
CA VAL A 57 -15.64 17.32 -1.21
C VAL A 57 -14.34 17.33 -0.40
N ALA A 58 -14.31 18.02 0.75
CA ALA A 58 -13.11 18.10 1.59
C ALA A 58 -12.68 16.73 2.12
N CYS A 59 -13.63 15.89 2.54
CA CYS A 59 -13.36 14.54 3.03
C CYS A 59 -12.86 13.62 1.90
N THR A 60 -13.49 13.68 0.73
CA THR A 60 -13.08 12.87 -0.43
C THR A 60 -11.72 13.31 -0.96
N ALA A 61 -11.53 14.61 -1.24
CA ALA A 61 -10.29 15.14 -1.77
C ALA A 61 -9.14 15.05 -0.75
N GLY A 62 -9.43 15.29 0.53
CA GLY A 62 -8.49 15.10 1.63
C GLY A 62 -8.07 13.64 1.78
N GLY A 63 -9.02 12.70 1.70
CA GLY A 63 -8.75 11.27 1.69
C GLY A 63 -7.83 10.85 0.54
N VAL A 64 -8.12 11.31 -0.68
CA VAL A 64 -7.26 11.05 -1.86
C VAL A 64 -5.84 11.63 -1.66
N ALA A 65 -5.73 12.87 -1.17
CA ALA A 65 -4.43 13.49 -0.92
C ALA A 65 -3.61 12.70 0.11
N VAL A 66 -4.25 12.22 1.19
CA VAL A 66 -3.62 11.39 2.21
C VAL A 66 -3.19 10.04 1.64
N MET A 67 -4.02 9.38 0.82
CA MET A 67 -3.67 8.13 0.15
C MET A 67 -2.43 8.30 -0.75
N LEU A 68 -2.42 9.32 -1.62
CA LEU A 68 -1.26 9.58 -2.50
C LEU A 68 0.01 9.86 -1.69
N TRP A 69 -0.11 10.63 -0.60
CA TRP A 69 0.99 10.89 0.30
C TRP A 69 1.49 9.61 0.99
N ALA A 70 0.59 8.75 1.49
CA ALA A 70 0.95 7.51 2.16
C ALA A 70 1.61 6.50 1.20
N VAL A 71 1.02 6.30 0.02
CA VAL A 71 1.57 5.39 -1.00
C VAL A 71 2.96 5.80 -1.44
N THR A 72 3.20 7.09 -1.70
CA THR A 72 4.54 7.57 -2.08
C THR A 72 5.57 7.33 -0.97
N ARG A 73 5.17 7.43 0.30
CA ARG A 73 6.03 7.11 1.45
C ARG A 73 6.31 5.61 1.58
N ILE A 74 5.29 4.76 1.39
CA ILE A 74 5.47 3.30 1.37
C ILE A 74 6.44 2.90 0.27
N LEU A 75 6.26 3.42 -0.94
CA LEU A 75 7.17 3.13 -2.06
C LEU A 75 8.61 3.58 -1.79
N ARG A 76 8.81 4.71 -1.09
CA ARG A 76 10.15 5.13 -0.65
C ARG A 76 10.76 4.15 0.36
N GLU A 77 9.99 3.64 1.31
CA GLU A 77 10.50 2.66 2.27
C GLU A 77 10.77 1.30 1.63
N LEU A 78 9.96 0.90 0.65
CA LEU A 78 10.21 -0.31 -0.15
C LEU A 78 11.46 -0.14 -1.03
N ALA A 79 11.68 1.03 -1.62
CA ALA A 79 12.86 1.32 -2.42
C ALA A 79 14.16 1.20 -1.59
N LYS A 80 14.13 1.53 -0.29
CA LYS A 80 15.27 1.29 0.61
C LYS A 80 15.59 -0.18 0.82
N GLN A 81 14.59 -1.06 0.72
CA GLN A 81 14.76 -2.52 0.84
C GLN A 81 15.13 -3.19 -0.48
N ALA A 82 15.05 -2.48 -1.61
CA ALA A 82 15.31 -3.03 -2.95
C ALA A 82 16.65 -3.76 -3.10
N PRO A 83 17.81 -3.25 -2.62
CA PRO A 83 19.09 -3.95 -2.80
C PRO A 83 19.16 -5.27 -2.03
N GLU A 84 18.67 -5.28 -0.78
CA GLU A 84 18.60 -6.50 0.04
C GLU A 84 17.65 -7.54 -0.59
N MET A 85 16.54 -7.06 -1.17
CA MET A 85 15.58 -7.90 -1.89
C MET A 85 16.16 -8.50 -3.17
N LYS A 86 16.94 -7.74 -3.95
CA LYS A 86 17.64 -8.23 -5.14
C LYS A 86 18.61 -9.36 -4.77
N ALA A 87 19.45 -9.15 -3.75
CA ALA A 87 20.40 -10.16 -3.29
C ALA A 87 19.73 -11.48 -2.83
N ARG A 88 18.63 -11.38 -2.08
CA ARG A 88 17.83 -12.55 -1.67
C ARG A 88 17.19 -13.26 -2.87
N PHE A 89 16.75 -12.50 -3.86
CA PHE A 89 16.15 -13.05 -5.07
C PHE A 89 17.19 -13.77 -5.94
N ASP A 90 18.38 -13.20 -6.09
CA ASP A 90 19.48 -13.82 -6.83
C ASP A 90 19.89 -15.16 -6.21
N THR A 91 19.95 -15.21 -4.87
CA THR A 91 20.19 -16.45 -4.11
C THR A 91 19.07 -17.47 -4.34
N TYR A 92 17.81 -17.04 -4.26
CA TYR A 92 16.65 -17.89 -4.55
C TYR A 92 16.68 -18.47 -5.96
N ILE A 93 17.05 -17.66 -6.97
CA ILE A 93 17.18 -18.13 -8.36
C ILE A 93 18.34 -19.13 -8.48
N GLY A 94 19.50 -18.86 -7.85
CA GLY A 94 20.64 -19.79 -7.86
C GLY A 94 20.31 -21.16 -7.26
N GLU A 95 19.51 -21.20 -6.19
CA GLU A 95 19.14 -22.43 -5.49
C GLU A 95 17.97 -23.19 -6.15
N GLN A 96 16.96 -22.49 -6.66
CA GLN A 96 15.72 -23.11 -7.15
C GLN A 96 15.63 -23.20 -8.68
N HIS A 97 16.34 -22.33 -9.41
CA HIS A 97 16.27 -22.20 -10.86
C HIS A 97 17.67 -21.95 -11.47
N PRO A 98 18.59 -22.94 -11.37
CA PRO A 98 19.96 -22.80 -11.85
C PRO A 98 20.05 -22.51 -13.36
N ASP A 99 19.03 -22.89 -14.13
CA ASP A 99 18.88 -22.58 -15.56
C ASP A 99 18.73 -21.07 -15.85
N LYS A 100 18.37 -20.27 -14.83
CA LYS A 100 18.14 -18.83 -14.94
C LYS A 100 19.21 -17.97 -14.25
N ALA A 101 20.15 -18.58 -13.54
CA ALA A 101 21.13 -17.94 -12.66
C ALA A 101 22.19 -17.05 -13.37
N GLY A 102 22.10 -16.83 -14.69
CA GLY A 102 23.01 -15.95 -15.45
C GLY A 102 22.32 -15.13 -16.54
N LYS A 103 20.98 -15.07 -16.55
CA LYS A 103 20.19 -14.26 -17.51
C LYS A 103 19.61 -12.99 -16.90
N LEU A 104 19.92 -12.71 -15.64
CA LEU A 104 19.41 -11.50 -14.97
C LEU A 104 20.15 -10.27 -15.53
N PRO A 105 19.44 -9.27 -16.07
CA PRO A 105 20.06 -8.00 -16.46
C PRO A 105 20.55 -7.26 -15.21
N ASP A 106 21.74 -6.66 -15.31
CA ASP A 106 22.39 -5.87 -14.26
C ASP A 106 21.54 -4.68 -13.79
#